data_AF-A0A166FLY8-F1
#
_entry.id   AF-A0A166FLY8-F1
#
_cell.length_a   1.000
_cell.length_b   1.000
_cell.length_c   1.000
_cell.angle_alpha   90.00
_cell.angle_beta   90.00
_cell.angle_gamma   90.00
#
_symmetry.space_group_name_H-M   'P 1'
#
loop_
_entity.id
_entity.type
_entity.pdbx_description
1 polymer ?
#
loop_
_entity_poly.entity_id
_entity_poly.type
_entity_poly.pdbx_seq_one_letter_code
_entity_poly.pdbx_strand_id
1 'polypeptide(L)'
;SVFPSAISTFYVPSDQSGINRMIRHRIRATLHWHNGPARYDTVFIKKDEELGMRGMHVAQTKLFFSFVHEGVCYPCALVHWFIPFGEEPCEETGLWIVACDEHGDGTWVASVVHLDSIIRGSHLIGHYRHSFIP
;
A
#
# COMPACT_ATOMS: atom_id res chain seq x y z
N SER A 1 -18.37 9.77 -2.32
CA SER A 1 -18.17 9.87 -0.86
C SER A 1 -16.69 9.71 -0.51
N VAL A 2 -16.25 10.17 0.67
CA VAL A 2 -14.86 10.02 1.16
C VAL A 2 -14.87 9.19 2.44
N PHE A 3 -13.86 8.34 2.63
CA PHE A 3 -13.77 7.39 3.74
C PHE A 3 -12.40 7.47 4.42
N PRO A 4 -12.32 7.31 5.75
CA PRO A 4 -11.05 7.36 6.49
C PRO A 4 -10.25 6.05 6.40
N SER A 5 -10.88 4.95 5.98
CA SER A 5 -10.27 3.63 5.93
C SER A 5 -11.01 2.68 5.01
N ALA A 6 -10.31 1.66 4.52
CA ALA A 6 -10.88 0.49 3.85
C ALA A 6 -10.50 -0.79 4.60
N ILE A 7 -11.19 -1.89 4.29
CA ILE A 7 -10.92 -3.21 4.85
C ILE A 7 -10.52 -4.14 3.72
N SER A 8 -9.37 -4.79 3.87
CA SER A 8 -8.94 -5.90 3.03
C SER A 8 -9.09 -7.21 3.82
N THR A 9 -9.60 -8.24 3.15
CA THR A 9 -9.70 -9.59 3.71
C THR A 9 -8.96 -10.54 2.78
N PHE A 10 -7.95 -11.23 3.28
CA PHE A 10 -7.07 -12.07 2.46
C PHE A 10 -6.68 -13.36 3.18
N TYR A 11 -6.35 -14.37 2.39
CA TYR A 11 -5.95 -15.69 2.87
C TYR A 11 -4.48 -15.69 3.28
N VAL A 12 -4.17 -16.24 4.46
CA VAL A 12 -2.80 -16.39 4.96
C VAL A 12 -2.59 -17.85 5.38
N PRO A 13 -2.03 -18.70 4.49
CA PRO A 13 -1.94 -20.13 4.77
C PRO A 13 -1.10 -20.49 5.98
N SER A 14 -0.12 -19.64 6.33
CA SER A 14 0.78 -19.79 7.47
C SER A 14 0.19 -19.33 8.80
N ASP A 15 -0.87 -18.52 8.78
CA ASP A 15 -1.53 -18.10 10.01
C ASP A 15 -2.61 -19.12 10.37
N GLN A 16 -2.49 -19.68 11.58
CA GLN A 16 -3.49 -20.59 12.13
C GLN A 16 -4.66 -19.82 12.77
N SER A 17 -4.53 -18.50 12.93
CA SER A 17 -5.55 -17.62 13.46
C SER A 17 -6.52 -17.15 12.35
N GLY A 18 -7.83 -17.17 12.66
CA GLY A 18 -8.89 -16.74 11.75
C GLY A 18 -9.74 -17.89 11.19
N ILE A 19 -11.02 -17.60 10.92
CA ILE A 19 -11.93 -18.56 10.28
C ILE A 19 -11.40 -18.86 8.88
N ASN A 20 -11.15 -20.13 8.59
CA ASN A 20 -10.59 -20.60 7.31
C ASN A 20 -9.25 -19.93 6.93
N ARG A 21 -8.45 -19.48 7.91
CA ARG A 21 -7.16 -18.78 7.70
C ARG A 21 -7.29 -17.46 6.90
N MET A 22 -8.46 -16.83 6.97
CA MET A 22 -8.70 -15.50 6.43
C MET A 22 -8.39 -14.45 7.49
N ILE A 23 -7.59 -13.45 7.12
CA ILE A 23 -7.27 -12.31 7.98
C ILE A 23 -7.97 -11.07 7.44
N ARG A 24 -8.50 -10.26 8.36
CA ARG A 24 -9.11 -8.95 8.06
C ARG A 24 -8.19 -7.82 8.52
N HIS A 25 -7.64 -7.06 7.58
CA HIS A 25 -6.83 -5.87 7.87
C HIS A 25 -7.58 -4.59 7.52
N ARG A 26 -7.47 -3.60 8.41
CA ARG A 26 -8.00 -2.25 8.16
C ARG A 26 -6.85 -1.33 7.76
N ILE A 27 -6.96 -0.78 6.55
CA ILE A 27 -6.01 0.14 5.94
C ILE A 27 -6.56 1.56 6.10
N ARG A 28 -5.74 2.47 6.61
CA ARG A 28 -6.15 3.83 6.97
C ARG A 28 -5.51 4.88 6.08
N ALA A 29 -6.30 5.89 5.76
CA ALA A 29 -5.86 7.17 5.20
C ALA A 29 -6.56 8.28 5.99
N THR A 30 -5.99 8.62 7.14
CA THR A 30 -6.61 9.50 8.14
C THR A 30 -5.75 10.74 8.34
N LEU A 31 -6.30 11.92 8.06
CA LEU A 31 -5.60 13.21 8.20
C LEU A 31 -5.20 13.56 9.65
N HIS A 32 -5.98 13.10 10.64
CA HIS A 32 -5.72 13.35 12.05
C HIS A 32 -5.80 12.04 12.83
N TRP A 33 -4.66 11.45 13.17
CA TRP A 33 -4.57 10.20 13.92
C TRP A 33 -4.21 10.49 15.38
N HIS A 34 -5.11 10.19 16.33
CA HIS A 34 -4.98 10.51 17.76
C HIS A 34 -4.59 11.98 18.05
N ASN A 35 -5.26 12.94 17.40
CA ASN A 35 -4.91 14.38 17.44
C ASN A 35 -3.46 14.69 17.02
N GLY A 36 -2.81 13.74 16.35
CA GLY A 36 -1.46 13.86 15.83
C GLY A 36 -1.43 13.99 14.31
N PRO A 37 -0.27 13.72 13.69
CA PRO A 37 -0.09 13.83 12.26
C PRO A 37 -0.96 12.84 11.48
N ALA A 38 -1.05 13.07 10.17
CA ALA A 38 -1.76 12.18 9.28
C ALA A 38 -1.14 10.77 9.28
N ARG A 39 -2.00 9.76 9.23
CA ARG A 39 -1.62 8.36 9.09
C ARG A 39 -2.07 7.85 7.72
N TYR A 40 -1.09 7.46 6.92
CA TYR A 40 -1.29 6.87 5.60
C TYR A 40 -0.63 5.49 5.58
N ASP A 41 -1.46 4.46 5.62
CA ASP A 41 -0.96 3.09 5.59
C ASP A 41 -0.44 2.75 4.18
N THR A 42 0.59 1.91 4.11
CA THR A 42 1.13 1.39 2.84
C THR A 42 0.39 0.11 2.47
N VAL A 43 0.27 -0.18 1.18
CA VAL A 43 -0.46 -1.33 0.65
C VAL A 43 0.33 -2.04 -0.45
N PHE A 44 0.03 -3.32 -0.61
CA PHE A 44 0.34 -4.07 -1.83
C PHE A 44 -0.84 -4.01 -2.79
N ILE A 45 -0.55 -3.69 -4.04
CA ILE A 45 -1.52 -3.63 -5.14
C ILE A 45 -1.15 -4.70 -6.17
N LYS A 46 -2.13 -5.46 -6.67
CA LYS A 46 -1.90 -6.48 -7.69
C LYS A 46 -1.36 -5.83 -8.98
N LYS A 47 -0.24 -6.34 -9.50
CA LYS A 47 0.38 -5.92 -10.77
C LYS A 47 0.15 -6.96 -11.87
N ASP A 48 0.59 -8.19 -11.65
CA ASP A 48 0.51 -9.30 -12.59
C ASP A 48 0.32 -10.63 -11.85
N GLU A 49 0.51 -11.76 -12.54
CA GLU A 49 0.36 -13.11 -11.96
C GLU A 49 1.68 -13.69 -11.40
N GLU A 50 2.76 -12.91 -11.36
CA GLU A 50 4.02 -13.37 -10.76
C GLU A 50 3.89 -13.57 -9.26
N LEU A 51 4.74 -14.48 -8.74
CA LEU A 51 4.73 -14.84 -7.34
C LEU A 51 5.42 -13.77 -6.48
N GLY A 52 4.84 -13.53 -5.30
CA GLY A 52 5.43 -12.64 -4.31
C GLY A 52 5.48 -11.20 -4.78
N MET A 53 6.52 -10.48 -4.37
CA MET A 53 6.65 -9.04 -4.59
C MET A 53 6.76 -8.61 -6.04
N ARG A 54 7.20 -9.50 -6.95
CA ARG A 54 7.33 -9.15 -8.38
C ARG A 54 5.98 -8.92 -9.07
N GLY A 55 4.94 -9.62 -8.60
CA GLY A 55 3.56 -9.42 -9.04
C GLY A 55 2.77 -8.41 -8.21
N MET A 56 3.46 -7.61 -7.40
CA MET A 56 2.82 -6.59 -6.56
C MET A 56 3.50 -5.22 -6.73
N HIS A 57 2.69 -4.18 -6.85
CA HIS A 57 3.14 -2.81 -6.62
C HIS A 57 3.06 -2.47 -5.13
N VAL A 58 3.87 -1.50 -4.71
CA VAL A 58 3.84 -0.92 -3.38
C VAL A 58 3.37 0.52 -3.49
N ALA A 59 2.42 0.91 -2.66
CA ALA A 59 1.91 2.28 -2.67
C ALA A 59 1.47 2.73 -1.28
N GLN A 60 1.60 4.02 -0.98
CA GLN A 60 1.02 4.64 0.21
C GLN A 60 -0.37 5.18 -0.11
N THR A 61 -1.38 4.77 0.65
CA THR A 61 -2.74 5.24 0.40
C THR A 61 -2.97 6.61 1.03
N LYS A 62 -3.37 7.60 0.22
CA LYS A 62 -3.58 9.00 0.63
C LYS A 62 -5.05 9.34 0.86
N LEU A 63 -5.97 8.68 0.15
CA LEU A 63 -7.40 8.91 0.26
C LEU A 63 -8.18 7.67 -0.14
N PHE A 64 -9.26 7.37 0.58
CA PHE A 64 -10.29 6.44 0.11
C PHE A 64 -11.54 7.22 -0.28
N PHE A 65 -12.09 6.93 -1.45
CA PHE A 65 -13.29 7.61 -1.93
C PHE A 65 -14.09 6.72 -2.86
N SER A 66 -15.31 7.13 -3.17
CA SER A 66 -16.12 6.52 -4.21
C SER A 66 -16.82 7.59 -5.04
N PHE A 67 -17.03 7.28 -6.32
CA PHE A 67 -17.79 8.11 -7.24
C PHE A 67 -18.73 7.25 -8.09
N VAL A 68 -19.73 7.87 -8.68
CA VAL A 68 -20.67 7.21 -9.59
C VAL A 68 -20.40 7.67 -11.01
N HIS A 69 -20.25 6.72 -11.93
CA HIS A 69 -20.12 6.99 -13.36
C HIS A 69 -21.00 5.99 -14.11
N GLU A 70 -21.85 6.49 -15.00
CA GLU A 70 -22.82 5.66 -15.77
C GLU A 70 -23.69 4.75 -14.88
N GLY A 71 -24.08 5.22 -13.70
CA GLY A 71 -24.89 4.46 -12.75
C GLY A 71 -24.14 3.39 -11.95
N VAL A 72 -22.83 3.23 -12.17
CA VAL A 72 -21.97 2.30 -11.42
C VAL A 72 -21.18 3.05 -10.35
N CYS A 73 -21.17 2.53 -9.13
CA CYS A 73 -20.37 3.06 -8.03
C CYS A 73 -18.96 2.45 -8.05
N TYR A 74 -17.95 3.29 -8.16
CA TYR A 74 -16.54 2.89 -8.20
C TYR A 74 -15.87 3.22 -6.86
N PRO A 75 -15.58 2.21 -6.01
CA PRO A 75 -14.75 2.40 -4.83
C PRO A 75 -13.27 2.50 -5.23
N CYS A 76 -12.61 3.56 -4.79
CA CYS A 76 -11.25 3.89 -5.21
C CYS A 76 -10.36 4.32 -4.05
N ALA A 77 -9.05 4.26 -4.30
CA ALA A 77 -8.01 4.85 -3.49
C ALA A 77 -7.14 5.78 -4.33
N LEU A 78 -6.77 6.94 -3.78
CA LEU A 78 -5.66 7.74 -4.29
C LEU A 78 -4.40 7.24 -3.60
N VAL A 79 -3.37 6.92 -4.38
CA VAL A 79 -2.12 6.37 -3.86
C VAL A 79 -0.92 7.12 -4.40
N HIS A 80 0.17 7.15 -3.62
CA HIS A 80 1.50 7.47 -4.14
C HIS A 80 2.31 6.19 -4.31
N TRP A 81 3.05 6.06 -5.40
CA TRP A 81 3.78 4.85 -5.75
C TRP A 81 5.17 4.76 -5.14
N PHE A 82 5.62 3.54 -4.93
CA PHE A 82 7.01 3.20 -4.70
C PHE A 82 7.51 2.26 -5.81
N ILE A 83 8.75 2.48 -6.25
CA ILE A 83 9.44 1.65 -7.22
C ILE A 83 10.52 0.79 -6.53
N PRO A 84 10.69 -0.48 -6.94
CA PRO A 84 11.73 -1.33 -6.36
C PRO A 84 13.13 -0.87 -6.80
N PHE A 85 14.08 -0.95 -5.87
CA PHE A 85 15.49 -0.72 -6.13
C PHE A 85 16.12 -2.04 -6.62
N GLY A 86 15.97 -2.31 -7.91
CA GLY A 86 16.42 -3.55 -8.55
C GLY A 86 15.33 -4.62 -8.70
N GLU A 87 15.71 -5.80 -9.20
CA GLU A 87 14.80 -6.90 -9.54
C GLU A 87 14.75 -8.03 -8.48
N GLU A 88 15.51 -7.86 -7.40
CA GLU A 88 15.71 -8.88 -6.36
C GLU A 88 15.68 -8.24 -4.96
N PRO A 89 15.29 -9.01 -3.93
CA PRO A 89 15.39 -8.55 -2.55
C PRO A 89 16.85 -8.36 -2.13
N CYS A 90 17.08 -7.51 -1.14
CA CYS A 90 18.38 -7.31 -0.51
C CYS A 90 18.91 -8.64 0.05
N GLU A 91 20.13 -9.03 -0.33
CA GLU A 91 20.74 -10.31 0.08
C GLU A 91 20.86 -10.46 1.61
N GLU A 92 21.13 -9.37 2.32
CA GLU A 92 21.35 -9.40 3.78
C GLU A 92 20.04 -9.51 4.57
N THR A 93 18.99 -8.80 4.13
CA THR A 93 17.72 -8.70 4.89
C THR A 93 16.62 -9.59 4.33
N GLY A 94 16.73 -10.03 3.07
CA GLY A 94 15.66 -10.68 2.32
C GLY A 94 14.48 -9.77 1.99
N LEU A 95 14.58 -8.46 2.28
CA LEU A 95 13.52 -7.48 2.05
C LEU A 95 13.69 -6.76 0.71
N TRP A 96 12.58 -6.37 0.12
CA TRP A 96 12.58 -5.51 -1.06
C TRP A 96 12.84 -4.08 -0.65
N ILE A 97 13.87 -3.48 -1.25
CA ILE A 97 14.15 -2.05 -1.09
C ILE A 97 13.29 -1.32 -2.11
N VAL A 98 12.57 -0.29 -1.67
CA VAL A 98 11.75 0.55 -2.54
C VAL A 98 12.04 2.03 -2.27
N ALA A 99 11.89 2.85 -3.30
CA ALA A 99 11.99 4.30 -3.23
C ALA A 99 10.69 4.95 -3.71
N CYS A 100 10.41 6.17 -3.28
CA CYS A 100 9.26 6.93 -3.78
C CYS A 100 9.41 7.11 -5.29
N ASP A 101 8.31 6.92 -6.01
CA ASP A 101 8.28 7.26 -7.42
C ASP A 101 8.10 8.78 -7.53
N GLU A 102 9.06 9.46 -8.13
CA GLU A 102 9.12 10.92 -8.19
C GLU A 102 9.12 11.40 -9.65
N HIS A 103 8.32 12.43 -9.93
CA HIS A 103 8.44 13.20 -11.15
C HIS A 103 9.76 13.98 -11.17
N GLY A 104 10.16 14.48 -12.34
CA GLY A 104 11.42 15.24 -12.49
C GLY A 104 11.50 16.53 -11.67
N ASP A 105 10.39 17.00 -11.10
CA ASP A 105 10.29 18.15 -10.20
C ASP A 105 10.32 17.78 -8.70
N GLY A 106 10.46 16.48 -8.37
CA GLY A 106 10.48 15.97 -7.00
C GLY A 106 9.09 15.72 -6.39
N THR A 107 8.00 15.93 -7.14
CA THR A 107 6.66 15.56 -6.67
C THR A 107 6.42 14.06 -6.81
N TRP A 108 5.67 13.46 -5.89
CA TRP A 108 5.44 12.01 -5.92
C TRP A 108 4.40 11.65 -6.97
N VAL A 109 4.67 10.58 -7.72
CA VAL A 109 3.72 10.04 -8.70
C VAL A 109 2.49 9.52 -7.97
N ALA A 110 1.34 10.07 -8.35
CA ALA A 110 0.05 9.71 -7.77
C ALA A 110 -0.89 9.10 -8.80
N SER A 111 -1.73 8.15 -8.38
CA SER A 111 -2.77 7.57 -9.25
C SER A 111 -3.99 7.13 -8.48
N VAL A 112 -5.12 7.01 -9.18
CA VAL A 112 -6.35 6.43 -8.65
C VAL A 112 -6.40 4.95 -9.01
N VAL A 113 -6.59 4.10 -8.01
CA VAL A 113 -6.75 2.65 -8.18
C VAL A 113 -8.10 2.20 -7.65
N HIS A 114 -8.66 1.13 -8.22
CA HIS A 114 -9.87 0.50 -7.70
C HIS A 114 -9.56 -0.22 -6.38
N LEU A 115 -10.50 -0.24 -5.42
CA LEU A 115 -10.24 -0.91 -4.14
C LEU A 115 -9.91 -2.41 -4.29
N ASP A 116 -10.51 -3.08 -5.27
CA ASP A 116 -10.29 -4.51 -5.50
C ASP A 116 -8.88 -4.86 -5.99
N SER A 117 -8.09 -3.88 -6.46
CA SER A 117 -6.67 -4.14 -6.78
C SER A 117 -5.78 -4.15 -5.54
N ILE A 118 -6.26 -3.65 -4.39
CA ILE A 118 -5.51 -3.65 -3.13
C ILE A 118 -5.59 -5.04 -2.50
N ILE A 119 -4.44 -5.72 -2.43
CA ILE A 119 -4.35 -7.06 -1.85
C ILE A 119 -4.44 -6.97 -0.34
N ARG A 120 -3.54 -6.20 0.29
CA ARG A 120 -3.43 -6.05 1.75
C ARG A 120 -2.57 -4.85 2.14
N GLY A 121 -2.61 -4.47 3.41
CA GLY A 121 -1.65 -3.52 3.98
C GLY A 121 -0.22 -4.08 3.98
N SER A 122 0.76 -3.20 3.78
CA SER A 122 2.19 -3.47 3.87
C SER A 122 2.84 -2.55 4.91
N HIS A 123 4.01 -2.95 5.40
CA HIS A 123 4.82 -2.15 6.30
C HIS A 123 6.13 -1.80 5.60
N LEU A 124 6.47 -0.52 5.61
CA LEU A 124 7.78 -0.04 5.21
C LEU A 124 8.60 0.25 6.46
N ILE A 125 9.86 -0.13 6.41
CA ILE A 125 10.87 0.23 7.40
C ILE A 125 11.91 1.07 6.65
N GLY A 126 12.43 2.12 7.30
CA GLY A 126 13.46 2.95 6.68
C GLY A 126 14.67 2.11 6.28
N HIS A 127 15.19 2.33 5.07
CA HIS A 127 16.46 1.75 4.65
C HIS A 127 17.58 2.69 5.08
N TYR A 128 18.29 2.30 6.14
CA TYR A 128 19.32 3.12 6.75
C TYR A 128 20.69 2.77 6.13
N ARG A 129 21.33 3.74 5.49
CA ARG A 129 22.77 3.67 5.17
C ARG A 129 23.57 4.19 6.40
N HIS A 130 24.77 4.74 6.17
CA HIS A 130 25.70 5.19 7.22
C HIS A 130 25.34 6.53 7.90
N SER A 131 24.11 7.02 7.75
CA SER A 131 23.72 8.35 8.24
C SER A 131 22.75 8.24 9.41
N PHE A 132 22.98 9.05 10.45
CA PHE A 132 22.13 9.17 11.63
C PHE A 132 20.73 9.70 11.29
N ILE A 133 19.72 9.22 12.02
CA ILE A 133 18.33 9.70 11.94
C ILE A 133 18.10 10.57 13.18
N PRO A 134 17.72 11.85 13.05
CA PRO A 134 17.34 12.69 14.18
C PRO A 134 16.07 12.19 14.89
#